data_AF-I9C6R0-F1
#
_entry.id   AF-I9C6R0-F1
#
_cell.length_a   1.000
_cell.length_b   1.000
_cell.length_c   1.000
_cell.angle_alpha   90.00
_cell.angle_beta   90.00
_cell.angle_gamma   90.00
#
_symmetry.space_group_name_H-M   'P 1'
#
loop_
_entity.id
_entity.type
_entity.pdbx_description
1 polymer ?
#
loop_
_entity_poly.entity_id
_entity_poly.type
_entity_poly.pdbx_seq_one_letter_code
_entity_poly.pdbx_strand_id
1 'polypeptide(L)'
;MASTSDDRIMTHYLVKYGAICMRPRDRPSELLETLYMTECYRSGKDLNEARQSYDTAVWNGVSSAELYDRLEDLSHFMAALARDRAATWGVRL
;
A
#
# COMPACT_ATOMS: atom_id res chain seq x y z
N MET A 1 -13.00 12.56 3.55
CA MET A 1 -12.47 12.75 2.17
C MET A 1 -10.96 12.71 2.31
N ALA A 2 -10.28 11.75 1.68
CA ALA A 2 -8.82 11.72 1.68
C ALA A 2 -8.31 13.01 0.99
N SER A 3 -7.22 13.58 1.51
CA SER A 3 -6.61 14.76 0.89
C SER A 3 -6.08 14.38 -0.49
N THR A 4 -6.14 15.29 -1.47
CA THR A 4 -5.49 15.13 -2.78
C THR A 4 -4.01 14.74 -2.66
N SER A 5 -3.37 15.14 -1.55
CA SER A 5 -2.00 14.74 -1.20
C SER A 5 -1.89 13.25 -0.88
N ASP A 6 -2.77 12.73 -0.04
CA ASP A 6 -2.79 11.30 0.35
C ASP A 6 -3.12 10.42 -0.85
N ASP A 7 -4.05 10.85 -1.70
CA ASP A 7 -4.39 10.18 -2.96
C ASP A 7 -3.19 10.03 -3.90
N ARG A 8 -2.35 11.07 -3.98
CA ARG A 8 -1.11 11.04 -4.76
C ARG A 8 -0.08 10.10 -4.13
N ILE A 9 0.04 10.11 -2.81
CA ILE A 9 0.95 9.20 -2.09
C ILE A 9 0.51 7.75 -2.28
N MET A 10 -0.79 7.46 -2.12
CA MET A 10 -1.34 6.12 -2.31
C MET A 10 -1.15 5.65 -3.76
N THR A 11 -1.29 6.55 -4.74
CA THR A 11 -0.99 6.24 -6.16
C THR A 11 0.49 5.91 -6.37
N HIS A 12 1.42 6.59 -5.70
CA HIS A 12 2.84 6.23 -5.74
C HIS A 12 3.08 4.82 -5.17
N TYR A 13 2.44 4.48 -4.06
CA TYR A 13 2.52 3.13 -3.48
C TYR A 13 1.88 2.06 -4.35
N LEU A 14 0.83 2.37 -5.10
CA LEU A 14 0.27 1.46 -6.11
C LEU A 14 1.31 1.10 -7.17
N VAL A 15 2.02 2.10 -7.72
CA VAL A 15 3.08 1.88 -8.71
C VAL A 15 4.24 1.08 -8.11
N LYS A 16 4.64 1.41 -6.88
CA LYS A 16 5.67 0.67 -6.13
C LYS A 16 5.27 -0.80 -5.93
N TYR A 17 4.03 -1.06 -5.53
CA TYR A 17 3.49 -2.41 -5.38
C TYR A 17 3.56 -3.20 -6.68
N GLY A 18 3.10 -2.62 -7.80
CA GLY A 18 3.22 -3.24 -9.12
C GLY A 18 4.67 -3.58 -9.49
N ALA A 19 5.61 -2.68 -9.18
CA ALA A 19 7.03 -2.93 -9.42
C ALA A 19 7.60 -4.07 -8.56
N ILE A 20 7.17 -4.19 -7.30
CA ILE A 20 7.51 -5.32 -6.41
C ILE A 20 6.98 -6.63 -7.00
N CYS A 21 5.71 -6.67 -7.44
CA CYS A 21 5.12 -7.87 -8.03
C CYS A 21 5.81 -8.30 -9.35
N MET A 22 6.25 -7.34 -10.18
CA MET A 22 6.90 -7.64 -11.47
C MET A 22 8.38 -8.02 -11.35
N ARG A 23 9.04 -7.66 -10.25
CA ARG A 23 10.45 -7.98 -10.01
C ARG A 23 10.56 -8.80 -8.73
N PRO A 24 10.63 -10.14 -8.81
CA PRO A 24 10.71 -11.03 -7.66
C PRO A 24 12.09 -10.98 -6.95
N ARG A 25 12.71 -9.79 -6.84
CA ARG A 25 13.73 -9.55 -5.84
C ARG A 25 13.03 -9.50 -4.50
N ASP A 26 13.50 -10.29 -3.53
CA ASP A 26 13.06 -10.22 -2.14
C ASP A 26 13.22 -8.78 -1.62
N ARG A 27 12.12 -8.04 -1.64
CA ARG A 27 11.99 -6.70 -1.08
C ARG A 27 10.94 -6.70 0.04
N PRO A 28 11.13 -7.54 1.08
CA PRO A 28 10.14 -7.69 2.14
C PRO A 28 9.88 -6.38 2.88
N SER A 29 10.90 -5.55 3.08
CA SER A 29 10.76 -4.23 3.71
C SER A 29 9.89 -3.28 2.91
N GLU A 30 10.07 -3.21 1.59
CA GLU A 30 9.25 -2.35 0.72
C GLU A 30 7.79 -2.82 0.66
N LEU A 31 7.56 -4.13 0.71
CA LEU A 31 6.21 -4.71 0.75
C LEU A 31 5.52 -4.40 2.08
N LEU A 32 6.22 -4.56 3.20
CA LEU A 32 5.70 -4.24 4.52
C LEU A 32 5.45 -2.73 4.71
N GLU A 33 6.29 -1.86 4.13
CA GLU A 33 6.04 -0.43 4.10
C GLU A 33 4.77 -0.11 3.30
N THR A 34 4.62 -0.77 2.15
CA THR A 34 3.42 -0.61 1.30
C THR A 34 2.16 -1.07 2.02
N LEU A 35 2.22 -2.18 2.76
CA LEU A 35 1.13 -2.66 3.61
C LEU A 35 0.75 -1.61 4.66
N TYR A 36 1.72 -1.14 5.44
CA TYR A 36 1.50 -0.15 6.51
C TYR A 36 0.83 1.13 5.98
N MET A 37 1.33 1.65 4.86
CA MET A 37 0.83 2.88 4.26
C MET A 37 -0.61 2.72 3.75
N THR A 38 -0.94 1.53 3.26
CA THR A 38 -2.30 1.19 2.84
C THR A 38 -3.26 1.13 4.02
N GLU A 39 -2.85 0.50 5.12
CA GLU A 39 -3.63 0.46 6.36
C GLU A 39 -3.88 1.88 6.92
N CYS A 40 -2.86 2.75 6.88
CA CYS A 40 -2.99 4.15 7.28
C CYS A 40 -3.96 4.93 6.39
N TYR A 41 -3.90 4.72 5.07
CA TYR A 41 -4.80 5.36 4.11
C TYR A 41 -6.26 4.97 4.35
N ARG A 42 -6.52 3.66 4.53
CA ARG A 42 -7.87 3.15 4.82
C ARG A 42 -8.40 3.66 6.16
N SER A 43 -7.51 3.86 7.14
CA SER A 43 -7.85 4.42 8.45
C SER A 43 -8.03 5.95 8.43
N GLY A 44 -7.80 6.62 7.30
CA GLY A 44 -7.88 8.08 7.18
C GLY A 44 -6.78 8.83 7.93
N LYS A 45 -5.63 8.19 8.16
CA LYS A 45 -4.44 8.84 8.77
C LYS A 45 -3.70 9.69 7.73
N ASP A 46 -2.97 10.69 8.21
CA ASP A 46 -2.08 11.50 7.36
C ASP A 46 -0.93 10.62 6.83
N LEU A 47 -0.82 10.50 5.51
CA LEU A 47 0.18 9.64 4.90
C LEU A 47 1.59 10.25 4.89
N ASN A 48 1.73 11.57 4.97
CA ASN A 48 3.05 12.18 5.09
C ASN A 48 3.65 11.90 6.47
N GLU A 49 2.85 12.05 7.52
CA GLU A 49 3.27 11.74 8.89
C GLU A 49 3.52 10.24 9.06
N ALA A 50 2.61 9.39 8.57
CA ALA A 50 2.78 7.93 8.62
C ALA A 50 4.06 7.47 7.90
N ARG A 51 4.38 8.07 6.74
CA ARG A 51 5.60 7.74 6.00
C ARG A 51 6.87 8.16 6.73
N GLN A 52 6.87 9.31 7.40
CA GLN A 52 8.04 9.81 8.13
C GLN A 52 8.29 9.04 9.43
N SER A 53 7.22 8.54 10.05
CA SER A 53 7.26 7.79 11.31
C SER A 53 7.34 6.27 11.12
N TYR A 54 7.31 5.77 9.88
CA TYR A 54 7.35 4.35 9.61
C TYR A 54 8.67 3.71 10.07
N ASP A 55 8.55 2.70 10.91
CA ASP A 55 9.65 1.85 11.35
C ASP A 55 9.21 0.38 11.24
N THR A 56 10.11 -0.50 10.80
CA THR A 56 9.83 -1.95 10.69
C THR A 56 9.41 -2.60 12.01
N ALA A 57 9.76 -2.01 13.16
CA ALA A 57 9.35 -2.47 14.48
C ALA A 57 7.83 -2.47 14.70
N VAL A 58 7.04 -1.77 13.87
CA VAL A 58 5.57 -1.85 13.91
C VAL A 58 5.06 -3.27 13.65
N TRP A 59 5.87 -4.12 13.02
CA TRP A 59 5.55 -5.52 12.74
C TRP A 59 6.02 -6.48 13.84
N ASN A 60 6.71 -5.98 14.88
CA ASN A 60 7.15 -6.82 15.99
C ASN A 60 5.95 -7.41 16.73
N GLY A 61 5.92 -8.73 16.86
CA GLY A 61 4.82 -9.45 17.53
C GLY A 61 3.62 -9.77 16.62
N VAL A 62 3.61 -9.30 15.37
CA VAL A 62 2.62 -9.71 14.38
C VAL A 62 3.00 -11.10 13.87
N SER A 63 2.06 -12.04 13.95
CA SER A 63 2.32 -13.41 13.51
C SER A 63 2.47 -13.49 11.99
N SER A 64 3.18 -14.50 11.48
CA SER A 64 3.33 -14.69 10.04
C SER A 64 2.00 -15.00 9.35
N ALA A 65 1.08 -15.69 10.03
CA ALA A 65 -0.26 -15.96 9.51
C ALA A 65 -1.06 -14.65 9.35
N GLU A 66 -1.03 -13.80 10.38
CA GLU A 66 -1.68 -12.50 10.33
C GLU A 66 -1.08 -11.57 9.26
N LEU A 67 0.25 -11.57 9.10
CA LEU A 67 0.90 -10.86 8.01
C LEU A 67 0.45 -11.38 6.63
N TYR A 68 0.29 -12.70 6.48
CA TYR A 68 -0.14 -13.29 5.23
C TYR A 68 -1.56 -12.83 4.86
N ASP A 69 -2.51 -12.89 5.80
CA ASP A 69 -3.89 -12.44 5.59
C ASP A 69 -3.95 -10.96 5.22
N ARG A 70 -3.13 -10.13 5.89
CA ARG A 70 -3.02 -8.69 5.58
C ARG A 70 -2.41 -8.42 4.21
N LEU A 71 -1.44 -9.22 3.78
CA LEU A 71 -0.84 -9.12 2.44
C LEU A 71 -1.80 -9.57 1.34
N GLU A 72 -2.67 -10.55 1.62
CA GLU A 72 -3.74 -10.93 0.71
C GLU A 72 -4.76 -9.80 0.54
N ASP A 73 -5.22 -9.20 1.64
CA ASP A 73 -6.10 -8.02 1.59
C ASP A 73 -5.46 -6.81 0.90
N LEU A 74 -4.15 -6.58 1.10
CA LEU A 74 -3.38 -5.58 0.36
C LEU A 74 -3.47 -5.80 -1.15
N SER A 75 -3.34 -7.05 -1.61
CA SER A 75 -3.41 -7.37 -3.03
C SER A 75 -4.78 -7.03 -3.63
N HIS A 76 -5.86 -7.34 -2.90
CA HIS A 76 -7.22 -7.00 -3.30
C HIS A 76 -7.44 -5.49 -3.34
N PHE A 77 -6.97 -4.78 -2.32
CA PHE A 77 -7.04 -3.33 -2.27
C PHE A 77 -6.29 -2.67 -3.44
N MET A 78 -5.06 -3.10 -3.70
CA MET A 78 -4.24 -2.55 -4.79
C MET A 78 -4.87 -2.80 -6.17
N ALA A 79 -5.48 -3.98 -6.37
CA ALA A 79 -6.21 -4.27 -7.59
C ALA A 79 -7.46 -3.37 -7.75
N ALA A 80 -8.21 -3.13 -6.68
CA ALA A 80 -9.34 -2.20 -6.70
C ALA A 80 -8.88 -0.76 -6.99
N LEU A 81 -7.86 -0.29 -6.28
CA LEU A 81 -7.29 1.03 -6.48
C LEU A 81 -6.77 1.23 -7.91
N ALA A 82 -6.12 0.22 -8.51
CA ALA A 82 -5.69 0.28 -9.90
C ALA A 82 -6.86 0.49 -10.87
N ARG A 83 -7.96 -0.25 -10.67
CA ARG A 83 -9.18 -0.11 -11.48
C ARG A 83 -9.79 1.29 -11.34
N ASP A 84 -9.88 1.81 -10.12
CA ASP A 84 -10.44 3.13 -9.85
C ASP A 84 -9.60 4.24 -10.51
N ARG A 85 -8.27 4.14 -10.42
CA ARG A 85 -7.36 5.11 -11.08
C ARG A 85 -7.41 4.99 -12.59
N ALA A 86 -7.49 3.77 -13.13
CA ALA A 86 -7.63 3.56 -14.57
C ALA A 86 -8.95 4.14 -15.10
N ALA A 87 -10.06 3.93 -14.40
CA ALA A 87 -11.35 4.54 -14.72
C ALA A 87 -11.28 6.08 -14.68
N THR A 88 -10.60 6.64 -13.67
CA THR A 88 -10.37 8.09 -13.55
C THR A 88 -9.58 8.65 -14.74
N TRP A 89 -8.62 7.89 -15.27
CA TRP A 89 -7.79 8.29 -16.41
C TRP A 89 -8.37 7.91 -17.78
N GLY A 90 -9.54 7.25 -17.81
CA GLY A 90 -10.16 6.78 -19.05
C GLY A 90 -9.41 5.60 -19.72
N VAL A 91 -8.55 4.91 -18.98
CA VAL A 91 -7.81 3.74 -19.45
C VAL A 91 -8.59 2.48 -19.03
N ARG A 92 -8.84 1.55 -19.96
CA ARG A 92 -9.36 0.21 -19.61
C ARG A 92 -8.19 -0.70 -19.25
N LEU A 93 -8.18 -1.21 -18.02
CA LEU A 93 -7.33 -2.31 -17.57
C LEU A 93 -7.96 -3.66 -17.93
#